data_AF-A0A963PCZ1-F1
#
_entry.id   AF-A0A963PCZ1-F1
#
_cell.length_a   1.000
_cell.length_b   1.000
_cell.length_c   1.000
_cell.angle_alpha   90.00
_cell.angle_beta   90.00
_cell.angle_gamma   90.00
#
_symmetry.space_group_name_H-M   'P 1'
#
loop_
_entity.id
_entity.type
_entity.pdbx_description
1 polymer ?
#
loop_
_entity_poly.entity_id
_entity_poly.type
_entity_poly.pdbx_seq_one_letter_code
_entity_poly.pdbx_strand_id
1 'polypeptide(L)'
;MAALVNGATSHALDFDDTHFAHVGHLSVGIFPAALAVAEEIAAPASAVVEAFLVGAEAAIRIGSVLGSDRPGDQVQLCLAGRNDPARR
;
A
#
# COMPACT_ATOMS: atom_id res chain seq x y z
N MET A 1 1.47 12.93 -16.53
CA MET A 1 2.14 13.38 -15.29
C MET A 1 1.23 13.42 -14.06
N ALA A 2 -0.11 13.31 -14.21
CA ALA A 2 -1.05 13.34 -13.09
C ALA A 2 -0.71 12.32 -11.97
N ALA A 3 -0.44 11.06 -12.31
CA ALA A 3 -0.08 10.03 -11.33
C ALA A 3 1.13 10.40 -10.46
N LEU A 4 2.19 10.92 -11.07
CA LEU A 4 3.42 11.31 -10.36
C LEU A 4 3.18 12.48 -9.40
N VAL A 5 2.49 13.52 -9.88
CA VAL A 5 2.20 14.70 -9.05
C VAL A 5 1.29 14.31 -7.90
N ASN A 6 0.20 13.60 -8.18
CA ASN A 6 -0.76 13.18 -7.17
C ASN A 6 -0.11 12.27 -6.12
N GLY A 7 0.69 11.28 -6.54
CA GLY A 7 1.41 10.40 -5.61
C GLY A 7 2.41 11.15 -4.72
N ALA A 8 3.22 12.05 -5.30
CA ALA A 8 4.13 12.87 -4.52
C ALA A 8 3.40 13.75 -3.50
N THR A 9 2.27 14.35 -3.89
CA THR A 9 1.47 15.16 -2.97
C THR A 9 0.78 14.34 -1.89
N SER A 10 0.33 13.12 -2.20
CA SER A 10 -0.32 12.25 -1.22
C SER A 10 0.62 11.77 -0.12
N HIS A 11 1.93 11.68 -0.40
CA HIS A 11 2.94 11.29 0.59
C HIS A 11 3.70 12.49 1.19
N ALA A 12 3.41 13.72 0.76
CA ALA A 12 4.22 14.89 1.11
C ALA A 12 4.26 15.22 2.62
N LEU A 13 3.25 14.78 3.38
CA LEU A 13 3.08 15.09 4.80
C LEU A 13 3.12 13.85 5.70
N ASP A 14 3.43 12.67 5.16
CA ASP A 14 3.31 11.38 5.86
C ASP A 14 1.94 11.17 6.53
N PHE A 15 0.86 11.68 5.91
CA PHE A 15 -0.52 11.56 6.41
C PHE A 15 -1.34 10.47 5.70
N ASP A 16 -0.67 9.71 4.86
CA ASP A 16 -1.18 8.59 4.10
C ASP A 16 -1.23 7.29 4.92
N ASP A 17 -1.81 6.25 4.32
CA ASP A 17 -2.09 4.98 4.98
C ASP A 17 -0.81 4.19 5.30
N THR A 18 -0.86 3.29 6.27
CA THR A 18 0.20 2.30 6.47
C THR A 18 -0.41 0.91 6.46
N HIS A 19 0.18 0.00 5.68
CA HIS A 19 -0.25 -1.40 5.68
C HIS A 19 0.82 -2.30 6.27
N PHE A 20 0.54 -2.88 7.45
CA PHE A 20 1.54 -3.61 8.24
C PHE A 20 2.12 -4.85 7.55
N ALA A 21 1.33 -5.59 6.77
CA ALA A 21 1.86 -6.78 6.06
C ALA A 21 2.71 -6.42 4.82
N HIS A 22 2.62 -5.18 4.35
CA HIS A 22 3.43 -4.65 3.27
C HIS A 22 4.65 -3.88 3.80
N VAL A 23 4.53 -3.29 4.99
CA VAL A 23 5.49 -2.32 5.58
C VAL A 23 5.70 -1.13 4.66
N GLY A 24 4.63 -0.37 4.45
CA GLY A 24 4.71 0.85 3.69
C GLY A 24 3.36 1.51 3.42
N HIS A 25 3.42 2.57 2.62
CA HIS A 25 2.29 3.37 2.20
C HIS A 25 1.91 3.00 0.77
N LEU A 26 0.99 2.04 0.63
CA LEU A 26 0.67 1.46 -0.66
C LEU A 26 -0.34 2.31 -1.44
N SER A 27 -1.19 3.08 -0.76
CA SER A 27 -2.22 3.87 -1.43
C SER A 27 -1.65 4.99 -2.30
N VAL A 28 -0.53 5.60 -1.89
CA VAL A 28 0.08 6.74 -2.60
C VAL A 28 0.71 6.39 -3.94
N GLY A 29 1.02 5.11 -4.17
CA GLY A 29 1.45 4.61 -5.48
C GLY A 29 0.26 4.15 -6.33
N ILE A 30 -0.63 3.36 -5.73
CA ILE A 30 -1.66 2.61 -6.47
C ILE A 30 -2.81 3.53 -6.89
N PHE A 31 -3.34 4.34 -5.96
CA PHE A 31 -4.52 5.16 -6.23
C PHE A 31 -4.25 6.25 -7.29
N PRO A 32 -3.15 7.02 -7.21
CA PRO A 32 -2.82 8.02 -8.23
C PRO A 32 -2.60 7.43 -9.62
N ALA A 33 -2.00 6.23 -9.70
CA ALA A 33 -1.82 5.52 -10.97
C ALA A 33 -3.17 5.05 -11.55
N ALA A 34 -4.02 4.42 -10.73
CA ALA A 34 -5.33 3.95 -11.16
C ALA A 34 -6.25 5.10 -11.59
N LEU A 35 -6.25 6.21 -10.84
CA LEU A 35 -7.04 7.39 -11.16
C LEU A 35 -6.60 8.03 -12.48
N ALA A 36 -5.29 8.23 -12.68
CA ALA A 36 -4.78 8.85 -13.90
C ALA A 36 -5.11 8.03 -15.16
N VAL A 37 -4.99 6.69 -15.08
CA VAL A 37 -5.34 5.82 -16.21
C VAL A 37 -6.85 5.80 -16.44
N ALA A 38 -7.66 5.76 -15.38
CA ALA A 38 -9.11 5.76 -15.50
C ALA A 38 -9.64 7.05 -16.15
N GLU A 39 -9.07 8.21 -15.80
CA GLU A 39 -9.39 9.48 -16.45
C GLU A 39 -9.01 9.48 -17.94
N GLU A 40 -7.83 8.93 -18.29
CA GLU A 40 -7.34 8.87 -19.66
C GLU A 40 -8.25 8.04 -20.58
N ILE A 41 -8.79 6.92 -20.07
CA ILE A 41 -9.66 6.01 -20.85
C ILE A 41 -11.16 6.23 -20.58
N ALA A 42 -11.53 7.27 -19.84
CA ALA A 42 -12.89 7.55 -19.41
C ALA A 42 -13.58 6.34 -18.72
N ALA A 43 -12.84 5.63 -17.88
CA ALA A 43 -13.36 4.49 -17.11
C ALA A 43 -14.27 4.95 -15.96
N PRO A 44 -15.25 4.13 -15.56
CA PRO A 44 -16.05 4.40 -14.38
C PRO A 44 -15.22 4.30 -13.10
N ALA A 45 -15.64 5.00 -12.05
CA ALA A 45 -14.99 4.96 -10.74
C ALA A 45 -14.89 3.53 -10.15
N SER A 46 -15.81 2.62 -10.51
CA SER A 46 -15.73 1.22 -10.11
C SER A 46 -14.45 0.53 -10.59
N ALA A 47 -13.96 0.88 -11.78
CA ALA A 47 -12.70 0.35 -12.31
C ALA A 47 -11.49 0.83 -11.49
N VAL A 48 -11.54 2.05 -10.96
CA VAL A 48 -10.50 2.57 -10.04
C VAL A 48 -10.49 1.76 -8.75
N VAL A 49 -11.67 1.47 -8.18
CA VAL A 49 -11.80 0.66 -6.96
C VAL A 49 -11.27 -0.77 -7.17
N GLU A 50 -11.62 -1.41 -8.29
CA GLU A 50 -11.12 -2.74 -8.63
C GLU A 50 -9.60 -2.76 -8.85
N ALA A 51 -9.08 -1.80 -9.62
CA ALA A 51 -7.64 -1.66 -9.84
C ALA A 51 -6.88 -1.43 -8.52
N PHE A 52 -7.45 -0.63 -7.63
CA PHE A 52 -6.88 -0.39 -6.30
C PHE A 52 -6.84 -1.68 -5.47
N LEU A 53 -7.93 -2.44 -5.42
CA LEU A 53 -8.00 -3.71 -4.67
C LEU A 53 -6.97 -4.71 -5.17
N VAL A 54 -6.88 -4.91 -6.48
CA VAL A 54 -5.90 -5.84 -7.08
C VAL A 54 -4.47 -5.37 -6.85
N GLY A 55 -4.22 -4.07 -7.01
CA GLY A 55 -2.92 -3.47 -6.76
C GLY A 55 -2.47 -3.60 -5.30
N ALA A 56 -3.40 -3.37 -4.36
CA ALA A 56 -3.13 -3.48 -2.93
C ALA A 56 -2.78 -4.93 -2.55
N GLU A 57 -3.58 -5.90 -2.99
CA GLU A 57 -3.32 -7.32 -2.73
C GLU A 57 -1.96 -7.75 -3.31
N ALA A 58 -1.63 -7.31 -4.52
CA ALA A 58 -0.33 -7.60 -5.14
C ALA A 58 0.82 -6.99 -4.34
N ALA A 59 0.72 -5.72 -3.96
CA ALA A 59 1.74 -5.01 -3.18
C ALA A 59 1.93 -5.66 -1.79
N ILE A 60 0.85 -6.09 -1.15
CA ILE A 60 0.88 -6.78 0.14
C ILE A 60 1.61 -8.12 0.00
N ARG A 61 1.25 -8.95 -0.99
CA ARG A 61 1.91 -10.25 -1.20
C ARG A 61 3.40 -10.10 -1.50
N ILE A 62 3.76 -9.13 -2.34
CA ILE A 62 5.16 -8.83 -2.65
C ILE A 62 5.90 -8.37 -1.38
N GLY A 63 5.31 -7.42 -0.64
CA GLY A 63 5.88 -6.91 0.60
C GLY A 63 6.03 -7.99 1.67
N SER A 64 5.05 -8.88 1.81
CA SER A 64 5.09 -9.99 2.76
C SER A 64 6.18 -11.02 2.46
N VAL A 65 6.57 -11.20 1.19
CA VAL A 65 7.66 -12.10 0.77
C VAL A 65 9.03 -11.41 0.88
N LEU A 66 9.11 -10.12 0.54
CA LEU A 66 10.39 -9.39 0.54
C LEU A 66 10.77 -8.78 1.89
N GLY A 67 9.77 -8.54 2.76
CA GLY A 67 9.93 -7.91 4.06
C GLY A 67 10.36 -8.88 5.17
N SER A 68 10.12 -10.18 5.02
CA SER A 68 10.20 -11.17 6.10
C SER A 68 11.62 -11.57 6.55
N ASP A 69 12.67 -11.11 5.86
CA ASP A 69 14.06 -11.57 6.10
C ASP A 69 15.03 -10.46 6.60
N ARG A 70 14.54 -9.26 6.94
CA ARG A 70 15.41 -8.16 7.41
C ARG A 70 15.37 -7.98 8.93
N PRO A 71 16.50 -8.10 9.66
CA PRO A 71 16.55 -7.77 11.08
C PRO A 71 16.13 -6.31 11.34
N GLY A 72 15.05 -6.09 12.07
CA GLY A 72 14.52 -4.77 12.43
C GLY A 72 13.39 -4.25 11.55
N ASP A 73 12.80 -5.10 10.71
CA ASP A 73 11.61 -4.77 9.93
C ASP A 73 10.36 -4.64 10.83
N GLN A 74 9.45 -3.75 10.44
CA GLN A 74 8.22 -3.53 11.21
C GLN A 74 7.26 -4.73 11.14
N VAL A 75 7.36 -5.63 10.13
CA VAL A 75 6.55 -6.88 10.10
C VAL A 75 6.92 -7.76 11.28
N GLN A 76 8.20 -8.06 11.48
CA GLN A 76 8.64 -8.90 12.60
C GLN A 76 8.25 -8.29 13.96
N LEU A 77 8.36 -6.97 14.13
CA LEU A 77 7.94 -6.30 15.37
C LEU A 77 6.43 -6.40 15.61
N CYS A 78 5.61 -6.19 14.58
CA CYS A 78 4.16 -6.24 14.68
C CYS A 78 3.63 -7.68 14.84
N LEU A 79 4.27 -8.66 14.18
CA LEU A 79 3.94 -10.09 14.30
C LEU A 79 4.44 -10.70 15.62
N ALA A 80 5.63 -10.29 16.11
CA ALA A 80 6.13 -10.70 17.42
C ALA A 80 5.16 -10.27 18.53
N GLY A 81 4.55 -9.08 18.43
CA GLY A 81 3.52 -8.62 19.36
C GLY A 81 2.19 -9.39 19.27
N ARG A 82 1.83 -9.99 18.12
CA ARG A 82 0.62 -10.80 17.94
C ARG A 82 0.75 -12.24 18.46
N ASN A 83 1.96 -12.77 18.50
CA ASN A 83 2.26 -14.11 18.99
C ASN A 83 2.81 -14.13 20.42
N ASP A 84 2.85 -12.99 21.11
CA ASP A 84 3.22 -12.92 22.53
C ASP A 84 2.13 -13.58 23.41
N PRO A 85 2.42 -14.72 24.06
CA PRO A 85 1.46 -15.40 24.91
C PRO A 85 1.10 -14.62 26.18
N ALA A 86 1.87 -13.58 26.56
CA ALA A 86 1.61 -12.77 27.75
C ALA A 86 0.55 -11.67 27.55
N ARG A 87 0.07 -11.46 26.30
CA ARG A 87 -0.97 -10.48 25.95
C ARG A 87 -2.34 -11.10 25.61
N ARG A 88 -2.52 -12.41 25.82
CA ARG A 88 -3.79 -13.13 25.65
C ARG A 88 -4.47 -13.42 26.98
#